data_AF-A0A9E8AWY7-F1
#
_entry.id   AF-A0A9E8AWY7-F1
#
_cell.length_a   1.000
_cell.length_b   1.000
_cell.length_c   1.000
_cell.angle_alpha   90.00
_cell.angle_beta   90.00
_cell.angle_gamma   90.00
#
_symmetry.space_group_name_H-M   'P 1'
#
loop_
_entity.id
_entity.type
_entity.pdbx_description
1 polymer ?
#
loop_
_entity_poly.entity_id
_entity_poly.type
_entity_poly.pdbx_seq_one_letter_code
_entity_poly.pdbx_strand_id
1 'polypeptide(L)'
;MMKYGMLWLICLAFTPLSGFADSRGVPVYFDMGSEEKARFGEARDPAFLTARDFAGLISAEREFLGYIGPDYTRLHIGFTELHPEKEGRPAVRVSGYLRVDDVYCEMDGLIRAERSHDLKQLDYGVDNKHRDAGIKRQGMLFGSYELKTSGDKPCKGSLAGRNRVSWMLMDDGSVKRNDIGNVRFLHGDNQYAGVWQRDLEKDPVTVNWGEYRIPFARPELDIGAGEFSVNPDYRDHGWQDF
;
A
#
# COMPACT_ATOMS: atom_id res chain seq x y z
N MET A 1 38.47 23.04 48.94
CA MET A 1 37.30 23.23 48.06
C MET A 1 37.63 22.63 46.70
N MET A 2 37.18 21.40 46.42
CA MET A 2 37.24 20.78 45.09
C MET A 2 35.78 20.57 44.64
N LYS A 3 35.41 21.15 43.49
CA LYS A 3 34.12 20.87 42.85
C LYS A 3 34.35 19.82 41.77
N TYR A 4 33.73 18.66 41.95
CA TYR A 4 33.55 17.66 40.90
C TYR A 4 32.52 18.19 39.89
N GLY A 5 32.93 18.33 38.63
CA GLY A 5 32.05 18.56 37.50
C GLY A 5 31.55 17.22 36.97
N MET A 6 30.27 16.95 37.17
CA MET A 6 29.56 15.78 36.67
C MET A 6 29.19 16.01 35.20
N LEU A 7 29.85 15.28 34.29
CA LEU A 7 29.50 15.27 32.86
C LEU A 7 28.16 14.53 32.70
N TRP A 8 27.11 15.24 32.35
CA TRP A 8 25.88 14.63 31.83
C TRP A 8 26.07 14.36 30.33
N LEU A 9 26.06 13.08 29.94
CA LEU A 9 25.82 12.68 28.56
C LEU A 9 24.40 13.13 28.20
N ILE A 10 24.29 14.18 27.40
CA ILE A 10 23.05 14.50 26.69
C ILE A 10 23.01 13.55 25.50
N CYS A 11 22.27 12.46 25.62
CA CYS A 11 21.73 11.77 24.44
C CYS A 11 20.82 12.79 23.74
N LEU A 12 21.33 13.39 22.67
CA LEU A 12 20.52 14.13 21.71
C LEU A 12 19.55 13.14 21.06
N ALA A 13 18.38 12.99 21.67
CA ALA A 13 17.22 12.50 20.96
C ALA A 13 16.96 13.47 19.81
N PHE A 14 17.37 13.07 18.60
CA PHE A 14 16.92 13.71 17.37
C PHE A 14 15.39 13.69 17.40
N THR A 15 14.79 14.84 17.65
CA THR A 15 13.38 15.06 17.40
C THR A 15 13.25 15.21 15.88
N PRO A 16 12.62 14.27 15.17
CA PRO A 16 12.36 14.49 13.76
C PRO A 16 11.44 15.70 13.64
N LEU A 17 11.82 16.60 12.74
CA LEU A 17 11.03 17.75 12.34
C LEU A 17 9.58 17.32 12.09
N SER A 18 8.68 18.09 12.68
CA SER A 18 7.23 17.94 12.68
C SER A 18 6.63 17.56 11.33
N GLY A 19 5.98 16.40 11.30
CA GLY A 19 4.96 16.01 10.34
C GLY A 19 5.28 14.69 9.62
N PHE A 20 4.50 13.65 9.91
CA PHE A 20 4.40 12.41 9.12
C PHE A 20 5.53 11.37 9.27
N ALA A 21 5.79 10.84 10.46
CA ALA A 21 6.51 9.56 10.58
C ALA A 21 6.11 8.83 11.86
N ASP A 22 5.99 7.49 11.79
CA ASP A 22 6.02 6.67 13.02
C ASP A 22 7.45 6.63 13.59
N SER A 23 7.66 5.89 14.69
CA SER A 23 8.96 5.77 15.36
C SER A 23 10.11 5.22 14.48
N ARG A 24 9.83 4.84 13.22
CA ARG A 24 10.78 4.36 12.22
C ARG A 24 10.99 5.33 11.05
N GLY A 25 10.46 6.55 11.11
CA GLY A 25 10.73 7.54 10.07
C GLY A 25 9.97 7.34 8.76
N VAL A 26 8.90 6.52 8.72
CA VAL A 26 8.18 6.19 7.47
C VAL A 26 7.00 7.17 7.23
N PRO A 27 7.07 8.07 6.23
CA PRO A 27 6.00 9.01 5.92
C PRO A 27 5.02 8.41 4.92
N VAL A 28 4.18 7.46 5.34
CA VAL A 28 3.04 7.06 4.52
C VAL A 28 1.86 6.63 5.38
N TYR A 29 0.83 7.47 5.41
CA TYR A 29 -0.46 7.12 5.99
C TYR A 29 -1.49 7.06 4.88
N PHE A 30 -2.01 5.86 4.60
CA PHE A 30 -3.42 5.75 4.24
C PHE A 30 -4.24 6.08 5.49
N ASP A 31 -4.27 7.35 5.90
CA ASP A 31 -5.32 7.83 6.79
C ASP A 31 -6.48 8.30 5.90
N MET A 32 -7.69 8.04 6.36
CA MET A 32 -8.88 8.47 5.64
C MET A 32 -8.94 10.00 5.68
N GLY A 33 -8.98 10.62 4.50
CA GLY A 33 -9.26 12.05 4.35
C GLY A 33 -10.67 12.39 4.87
N SER A 34 -10.99 13.68 4.96
CA SER A 34 -12.32 14.15 5.39
C SER A 34 -13.46 13.58 4.52
N GLU A 35 -13.25 13.51 3.21
CA GLU A 35 -14.20 12.92 2.27
C GLU A 35 -14.39 11.42 2.49
N GLU A 36 -13.29 10.67 2.70
CA GLU A 36 -13.35 9.24 3.00
C GLU A 36 -14.04 8.99 4.36
N LYS A 37 -13.71 9.76 5.41
CA LYS A 37 -14.37 9.72 6.71
C LYS A 37 -15.88 9.99 6.62
N ALA A 38 -16.31 10.83 5.67
CA ALA A 38 -17.72 11.06 5.40
C ALA A 38 -18.41 9.82 4.81
N ARG A 39 -17.71 9.03 3.98
CA ARG A 39 -18.26 7.84 3.28
C ARG A 39 -18.16 6.54 4.08
N PHE A 40 -17.12 6.39 4.89
CA PHE A 40 -16.87 5.19 5.69
C PHE A 40 -17.49 5.30 7.09
N GLY A 41 -18.03 4.19 7.57
CA GLY A 41 -18.52 4.01 8.93
C GLY A 41 -17.40 3.74 9.94
N GLU A 42 -17.79 3.36 11.15
CA GLU A 42 -16.85 2.97 12.20
C GLU A 42 -16.01 1.75 11.80
N ALA A 43 -14.84 1.64 12.41
CA ALA A 43 -13.94 0.51 12.19
C ALA A 43 -14.60 -0.81 12.61
N ARG A 44 -14.47 -1.83 11.77
CA ARG A 44 -14.81 -3.21 12.04
C ARG A 44 -13.72 -3.87 12.88
N ASP A 45 -14.13 -4.88 13.65
CA ASP A 45 -13.23 -5.82 14.31
C ASP A 45 -12.30 -6.48 13.26
N PRO A 46 -10.98 -6.54 13.49
CA PRO A 46 -10.04 -7.29 12.65
C PRO A 46 -10.46 -8.74 12.38
N ALA A 47 -11.22 -9.37 13.28
CA ALA A 47 -11.77 -10.72 13.12
C ALA A 47 -12.78 -10.85 11.96
N PHE A 48 -13.33 -9.74 11.43
CA PHE A 48 -14.14 -9.76 10.21
C PHE A 48 -13.39 -10.38 9.02
N LEU A 49 -12.06 -10.28 9.03
CA LEU A 49 -11.18 -10.74 7.96
C LEU A 49 -10.51 -12.07 8.26
N THR A 50 -10.40 -12.50 9.52
CA THR A 50 -9.88 -13.84 9.86
C THR A 50 -10.82 -14.96 9.38
N ALA A 51 -12.10 -14.65 9.18
CA ALA A 51 -13.10 -15.59 8.70
C ALA A 51 -13.17 -15.73 7.16
N ARG A 52 -12.35 -15.01 6.39
CA ARG A 52 -12.45 -14.93 4.91
C ARG A 52 -11.09 -14.98 4.22
N ASP A 53 -11.13 -15.22 2.91
CA ASP A 53 -9.96 -15.28 2.04
C ASP A 53 -9.35 -13.88 1.82
N PHE A 54 -8.52 -13.45 2.77
CA PHE A 54 -7.75 -12.22 2.67
C PHE A 54 -6.67 -12.30 1.58
N ALA A 55 -6.18 -13.49 1.24
CA ALA A 55 -5.19 -13.65 0.16
C ALA A 55 -5.80 -13.31 -1.20
N GLY A 56 -7.05 -13.72 -1.45
CA GLY A 56 -7.80 -13.29 -2.64
C GLY A 56 -7.87 -11.77 -2.77
N LEU A 57 -8.09 -11.06 -1.66
CA LEU A 57 -8.15 -9.60 -1.61
C LEU A 57 -6.81 -8.87 -1.76
N ILE A 58 -5.66 -9.55 -1.75
CA ILE A 58 -4.36 -8.89 -1.97
C ILE A 58 -3.65 -9.40 -3.22
N SER A 59 -4.11 -10.53 -3.77
CA SER A 59 -3.68 -11.02 -5.08
C SER A 59 -3.86 -9.93 -6.12
N ALA A 60 -2.88 -9.81 -7.01
CA ALA A 60 -2.97 -8.88 -8.12
C ALA A 60 -3.82 -9.52 -9.21
N GLU A 61 -4.85 -8.82 -9.67
CA GLU A 61 -5.65 -9.22 -10.83
C GLU A 61 -5.02 -8.69 -12.13
N ARG A 62 -4.17 -7.67 -12.01
CA ARG A 62 -3.42 -7.03 -13.11
C ARG A 62 -1.99 -6.72 -12.67
N GLU A 63 -1.15 -6.29 -13.62
CA GLU A 63 0.18 -5.79 -13.27
C GLU A 63 0.07 -4.57 -12.35
N PHE A 64 0.88 -4.55 -11.28
CA PHE A 64 1.02 -3.37 -10.46
C PHE A 64 1.74 -2.25 -11.22
N LEU A 65 1.15 -1.06 -11.19
CA LEU A 65 1.85 0.18 -11.53
C LEU A 65 2.58 0.65 -10.29
N GLY A 66 3.80 1.14 -10.43
CA GLY A 66 4.62 1.54 -9.31
C GLY A 66 5.82 2.39 -9.70
N TYR A 67 6.27 3.20 -8.73
CA TYR A 67 7.45 4.04 -8.86
C TYR A 67 8.35 3.94 -7.62
N ILE A 68 9.62 4.30 -7.80
CA ILE A 68 10.62 4.45 -6.75
C ILE A 68 11.28 5.83 -6.81
N GLY A 69 11.52 6.40 -5.63
CA GLY A 69 12.30 7.63 -5.48
C GLY A 69 11.56 8.91 -5.92
N PRO A 70 12.24 10.06 -5.81
CA PRO A 70 11.67 11.37 -6.14
C PRO A 70 11.48 11.60 -7.64
N ASP A 71 12.24 10.88 -8.49
CA ASP A 71 12.20 11.02 -9.95
C ASP A 71 11.17 10.08 -10.60
N TYR A 72 10.32 9.42 -9.79
CA TYR A 72 9.28 8.51 -10.25
C TYR A 72 9.77 7.39 -11.18
N THR A 73 10.99 6.86 -10.97
CA THR A 73 11.52 5.75 -11.77
C THR A 73 10.58 4.54 -11.69
N ARG A 74 10.30 3.91 -12.84
CA ARG A 74 9.40 2.76 -12.93
C ARG A 74 9.89 1.62 -12.03
N LEU A 75 8.97 1.15 -11.20
CA LEU A 75 9.13 -0.04 -10.37
C LEU A 75 8.14 -1.11 -10.83
N HIS A 76 8.64 -2.22 -11.36
CA HIS A 76 7.81 -3.41 -11.51
C HIS A 76 7.83 -4.19 -10.21
N ILE A 77 6.67 -4.67 -9.78
CA ILE A 77 6.53 -5.50 -8.59
C ILE A 77 5.45 -6.53 -8.84
N GLY A 78 5.66 -7.76 -8.38
CA GLY A 78 4.72 -8.85 -8.57
C GLY A 78 4.76 -9.85 -7.43
N PHE A 79 3.59 -10.40 -7.09
CA PHE A 79 3.46 -11.48 -6.12
C PHE A 79 3.36 -12.81 -6.85
N THR A 80 4.22 -13.76 -6.51
CA THR A 80 4.25 -15.09 -7.12
C THR A 80 3.58 -16.13 -6.24
N GLU A 81 3.68 -15.98 -4.92
CA GLU A 81 3.10 -16.90 -3.95
C GLU A 81 2.41 -16.14 -2.82
N LEU A 82 1.23 -16.60 -2.42
CA LEU A 82 0.43 -16.04 -1.33
C LEU A 82 -0.01 -17.17 -0.40
N HIS A 83 0.39 -17.10 0.87
CA HIS A 83 0.06 -18.08 1.89
C HIS A 83 -0.64 -17.41 3.08
N PRO A 84 -1.95 -17.65 3.28
CA PRO A 84 -2.65 -17.13 4.45
C PRO A 84 -2.03 -17.66 5.74
N GLU A 85 -1.75 -16.77 6.68
CA GLU A 85 -1.33 -17.14 8.03
C GLU A 85 -2.55 -17.56 8.85
N LYS A 86 -2.51 -18.77 9.42
CA LYS A 86 -3.66 -19.38 10.11
C LYS A 86 -3.76 -19.02 11.59
N GLU A 87 -2.71 -18.41 12.16
CA GLU A 87 -2.60 -18.11 13.58
C GLU A 87 -2.34 -16.62 13.81
N GLY A 88 -3.02 -16.03 14.79
CA GLY A 88 -2.83 -14.63 15.19
C GLY A 88 -3.64 -13.63 14.36
N ARG A 89 -3.06 -12.45 14.11
CA ARG A 89 -3.73 -11.38 13.34
C ARG A 89 -3.80 -11.76 11.86
N PRO A 90 -4.90 -11.46 11.16
CA PRO A 90 -5.05 -11.81 9.75
C PRO A 90 -3.90 -11.23 8.92
N ALA A 91 -3.14 -12.13 8.29
CA ALA A 91 -1.96 -11.81 7.52
C ALA A 91 -1.78 -12.81 6.38
N VAL A 92 -1.03 -12.40 5.37
CA VAL A 92 -0.64 -13.25 4.25
C VAL A 92 0.85 -13.14 4.09
N ARG A 93 1.53 -14.29 4.04
CA ARG A 93 2.91 -14.37 3.60
C ARG A 93 2.95 -14.27 2.09
N VAL A 94 3.79 -13.39 1.60
CA VAL A 94 3.92 -13.10 0.18
C VAL A 94 5.37 -13.30 -0.23
N SER A 95 5.55 -14.04 -1.31
CA SER A 95 6.82 -14.12 -2.04
C SER A 95 6.61 -13.55 -3.43
N GLY A 96 7.66 -12.97 -4.01
CA GLY A 96 7.56 -12.31 -5.30
C GLY A 96 8.86 -11.63 -5.72
N TYR A 97 8.71 -10.59 -6.54
CA TYR A 97 9.85 -9.84 -7.07
C TYR A 97 9.59 -8.35 -7.16
N LEU A 98 10.68 -7.61 -7.22
CA LEU A 98 10.70 -6.21 -7.67
C LEU A 98 11.76 -6.05 -8.75
N ARG A 99 11.54 -5.13 -9.69
CA ARG A 99 12.50 -4.76 -10.72
C ARG A 99 12.50 -3.26 -10.94
N VAL A 100 13.71 -2.68 -10.93
CA VAL A 100 13.97 -1.28 -11.30
C VAL A 100 15.06 -1.34 -12.36
N ASP A 101 14.80 -0.80 -13.55
CA ASP A 101 15.66 -0.98 -14.72
C ASP A 101 15.99 -2.47 -14.95
N ASP A 102 17.28 -2.81 -15.04
CA ASP A 102 17.79 -4.18 -15.21
C ASP A 102 18.03 -4.92 -13.88
N VAL A 103 17.76 -4.28 -12.73
CA VAL A 103 17.99 -4.87 -11.42
C VAL A 103 16.74 -5.63 -10.97
N TYR A 104 16.86 -6.95 -10.88
CA TYR A 104 15.82 -7.84 -10.37
C TYR A 104 16.14 -8.31 -8.95
N CYS A 105 15.18 -8.15 -8.04
CA CYS A 105 15.31 -8.60 -6.65
C CYS A 105 14.14 -9.48 -6.26
N GLU A 106 14.44 -10.57 -5.56
CA GLU A 106 13.42 -11.38 -4.91
C GLU A 106 12.95 -10.69 -3.65
N MET A 107 11.69 -10.93 -3.28
CA MET A 107 11.14 -10.45 -2.02
C MET A 107 10.30 -11.51 -1.33
N ASP A 108 10.38 -11.55 0.00
CA ASP A 108 9.51 -12.35 0.87
C ASP A 108 9.13 -11.54 2.12
N GLY A 109 7.89 -11.69 2.58
CA GLY A 109 7.49 -11.14 3.86
C GLY A 109 6.01 -11.25 4.13
N LEU A 110 5.48 -10.30 4.90
CA LEU A 110 4.12 -10.37 5.43
C LEU A 110 3.35 -9.09 5.12
N ILE A 111 2.12 -9.27 4.67
CA ILE A 111 1.10 -8.23 4.60
C ILE A 111 0.06 -8.53 5.68
N ARG A 112 -0.32 -7.51 6.46
CA ARG A 112 -1.20 -7.64 7.63
C ARG A 112 -2.43 -6.79 7.47
N ALA A 113 -3.59 -7.39 7.70
CA ALA A 113 -4.83 -6.66 7.89
C ALA A 113 -4.83 -6.03 9.30
N GLU A 114 -5.09 -4.73 9.37
CA GLU A 114 -5.11 -4.00 10.64
C GLU A 114 -6.50 -3.51 11.02
N ARG A 115 -7.23 -2.94 10.05
CA ARG A 115 -8.57 -2.41 10.26
C ARG A 115 -9.36 -2.43 8.97
N SER A 116 -10.67 -2.55 9.08
CA SER A 116 -11.59 -2.47 7.95
C SER A 116 -12.71 -1.49 8.26
N HIS A 117 -13.22 -0.79 7.26
CA HIS A 117 -14.36 0.10 7.40
C HIS A 117 -15.41 -0.23 6.35
N ASP A 118 -16.67 -0.30 6.78
CA ASP A 118 -17.80 -0.41 5.85
C ASP A 118 -18.09 0.95 5.20
N LEU A 119 -18.53 0.94 3.94
CA LEU A 119 -19.20 2.09 3.35
C LEU A 119 -20.55 2.32 4.06
N LYS A 120 -20.86 3.57 4.36
CA LYS A 120 -22.17 3.98 4.91
C LYS A 120 -23.31 3.77 3.90
N GLN A 121 -23.00 3.88 2.62
CA GLN A 121 -23.94 3.70 1.52
C GLN A 121 -23.29 2.82 0.45
N LEU A 122 -24.03 1.82 -0.02
CA LEU A 122 -23.57 0.94 -1.08
C LEU A 122 -23.51 1.68 -2.42
N ASP A 123 -22.45 1.44 -3.16
CA ASP A 123 -22.23 1.88 -4.53
C ASP A 123 -22.50 0.71 -5.48
N TYR A 124 -23.41 0.93 -6.42
CA TYR A 124 -23.81 -0.07 -7.41
C TYR A 124 -23.27 0.25 -8.81
N GLY A 125 -22.30 1.17 -8.89
CA GLY A 125 -21.73 1.65 -10.14
C GLY A 125 -22.66 2.61 -10.90
N VAL A 126 -22.23 2.97 -12.11
CA VAL A 126 -22.97 3.89 -12.99
C VAL A 126 -24.37 3.35 -13.24
N ASP A 127 -25.36 4.23 -13.09
CA ASP A 127 -26.79 3.94 -13.23
C ASP A 127 -27.29 2.76 -12.37
N ASN A 128 -26.60 2.46 -11.26
CA ASN A 128 -26.86 1.31 -10.39
C ASN A 128 -26.83 -0.05 -11.11
N LYS A 129 -25.99 -0.21 -12.13
CA LYS A 129 -25.87 -1.45 -12.93
C LYS A 129 -25.74 -2.73 -12.09
N HIS A 130 -25.15 -2.65 -10.90
CA HIS A 130 -24.89 -3.79 -10.03
C HIS A 130 -25.87 -3.91 -8.84
N ARG A 131 -27.03 -3.23 -8.89
CA ARG A 131 -28.01 -3.23 -7.79
C ARG A 131 -28.49 -4.63 -7.40
N ASP A 132 -28.70 -5.48 -8.39
CA ASP A 132 -29.23 -6.83 -8.19
C ASP A 132 -28.12 -7.90 -8.10
N ALA A 133 -26.85 -7.50 -7.99
CA ALA A 133 -25.71 -8.41 -7.95
C ALA A 133 -25.52 -9.16 -6.61
N GLY A 134 -26.45 -9.02 -5.66
CA GLY A 134 -26.36 -9.68 -4.35
C GLY A 134 -25.38 -9.02 -3.37
N ILE A 135 -24.97 -7.76 -3.61
CA ILE A 135 -24.04 -7.05 -2.73
C ILE A 135 -24.73 -6.74 -1.40
N LYS A 136 -24.17 -7.26 -0.30
CA LYS A 136 -24.66 -7.01 1.05
C LYS A 136 -23.92 -5.88 1.73
N ARG A 137 -22.59 -5.80 1.53
CA ARG A 137 -21.72 -4.78 2.11
C ARG A 137 -20.56 -4.47 1.20
N GLN A 138 -20.00 -3.29 1.39
CA GLN A 138 -18.77 -2.85 0.74
C GLN A 138 -17.92 -2.12 1.76
N GLY A 139 -16.63 -2.05 1.53
CA GLY A 139 -15.73 -1.37 2.44
C GLY A 139 -14.30 -1.25 1.92
N MET A 140 -13.44 -0.77 2.81
CA MET A 140 -12.01 -0.63 2.59
C MET A 140 -11.27 -1.27 3.75
N LEU A 141 -10.29 -2.09 3.40
CA LEU A 141 -9.34 -2.68 4.33
C LEU A 141 -8.06 -1.87 4.30
N PHE A 142 -7.51 -1.58 5.48
CA PHE A 142 -6.22 -0.94 5.68
C PHE A 142 -5.29 -1.88 6.42
N GLY A 143 -4.04 -1.94 5.96
CA GLY A 143 -3.02 -2.83 6.48
C GLY A 143 -1.64 -2.23 6.49
N SER A 144 -0.68 -3.08 6.86
CA SER A 144 0.75 -2.83 6.79
C SER A 144 1.47 -3.98 6.12
N TYR A 145 2.65 -3.71 5.57
CA TYR A 145 3.50 -4.74 5.01
C TYR A 145 4.95 -4.56 5.44
N GLU A 146 5.66 -5.67 5.55
CA GLU A 146 7.09 -5.75 5.76
C GLU A 146 7.63 -6.88 4.89
N LEU A 147 8.43 -6.51 3.88
CA LEU A 147 9.03 -7.41 2.91
C LEU A 147 10.55 -7.27 2.97
N LYS A 148 11.26 -8.39 2.97
CA LYS A 148 12.72 -8.42 2.83
C LYS A 148 13.06 -8.65 1.39
N THR A 149 14.05 -7.93 0.89
CA THR A 149 14.56 -8.09 -0.46
C THR A 149 15.91 -8.77 -0.44
N SER A 150 16.06 -9.77 -1.31
CA SER A 150 17.28 -10.58 -1.46
C SER A 150 17.81 -10.51 -2.90
N GLY A 151 19.08 -10.88 -3.06
CA GLY A 151 19.84 -10.74 -4.30
C GLY A 151 21.14 -9.98 -4.09
N ASP A 152 21.91 -9.82 -5.18
CA ASP A 152 23.12 -9.01 -5.18
C ASP A 152 22.80 -7.51 -5.04
N LYS A 153 23.78 -6.71 -4.61
CA LYS A 153 23.57 -5.25 -4.51
C LYS A 153 23.11 -4.72 -5.87
N PRO A 154 22.08 -3.84 -5.91
CA PRO A 154 21.49 -3.09 -4.80
C PRO A 154 20.25 -3.74 -4.15
N CYS A 155 19.99 -5.03 -4.36
CA CYS A 155 18.74 -5.68 -3.95
C CYS A 155 18.56 -5.88 -2.46
N LYS A 156 19.62 -6.10 -1.70
CA LYS A 156 19.50 -6.43 -0.27
C LYS A 156 18.88 -5.25 0.51
N GLY A 157 17.80 -5.51 1.23
CA GLY A 157 17.12 -4.46 1.99
C GLY A 157 15.79 -4.90 2.60
N SER A 158 15.00 -3.91 3.02
CA SER A 158 13.64 -4.10 3.54
C SER A 158 12.69 -3.05 2.98
N LEU A 159 11.55 -3.50 2.45
CA LEU A 159 10.41 -2.65 2.13
C LEU A 159 9.42 -2.70 3.28
N ALA A 160 8.96 -1.54 3.72
CA ALA A 160 7.92 -1.45 4.73
C ALA A 160 6.98 -0.29 4.43
N GLY A 161 5.70 -0.47 4.75
CA GLY A 161 4.70 0.55 4.48
C GLY A 161 3.29 0.15 4.88
N ARG A 162 2.33 0.85 4.29
CA ARG A 162 0.89 0.65 4.48
C ARG A 162 0.27 0.19 3.17
N ASN A 163 -0.81 -0.58 3.26
CA ASN A 163 -1.61 -0.93 2.11
C ASN A 163 -3.10 -0.66 2.35
N ARG A 164 -3.86 -0.53 1.27
CA ARG A 164 -5.31 -0.51 1.32
C ARG A 164 -5.91 -1.27 0.13
N VAL A 165 -7.03 -1.93 0.37
CA VAL A 165 -7.77 -2.65 -0.67
C VAL A 165 -9.26 -2.62 -0.41
N SER A 166 -10.02 -2.38 -1.46
CA SER A 166 -11.47 -2.33 -1.43
C SER A 166 -12.06 -3.75 -1.44
N TRP A 167 -13.19 -3.94 -0.77
CA TRP A 167 -13.84 -5.25 -0.68
C TRP A 167 -15.36 -5.15 -0.73
N MET A 168 -16.01 -6.25 -1.15
CA MET A 168 -17.45 -6.45 -1.13
C MET A 168 -17.78 -7.78 -0.46
N LEU A 169 -18.85 -7.78 0.33
CA LEU A 169 -19.48 -8.99 0.86
C LEU A 169 -20.74 -9.28 0.04
N MET A 170 -20.79 -10.48 -0.52
CA MET A 170 -21.90 -10.97 -1.32
C MET A 170 -22.93 -11.72 -0.45
N ASP A 171 -24.09 -12.02 -1.02
CA ASP A 171 -25.20 -12.71 -0.35
C ASP A 171 -24.92 -14.19 -0.05
N ASP A 172 -24.08 -14.83 -0.85
CA ASP A 172 -23.50 -16.16 -0.60
C ASP A 172 -22.45 -16.18 0.52
N GLY A 173 -22.13 -15.02 1.11
CA GLY A 173 -21.15 -14.86 2.19
C GLY A 173 -19.70 -14.72 1.71
N SER A 174 -19.44 -14.83 0.41
CA SER A 174 -18.11 -14.63 -0.17
C SER A 174 -17.67 -13.17 -0.07
N VAL A 175 -16.37 -12.97 0.10
CA VAL A 175 -15.74 -11.65 0.04
C VAL A 175 -14.90 -11.56 -1.23
N LYS A 176 -15.10 -10.49 -1.98
CA LYS A 176 -14.46 -10.22 -3.27
C LYS A 176 -13.88 -8.82 -3.27
N ARG A 177 -12.94 -8.56 -4.18
CA ARG A 177 -12.45 -7.20 -4.44
C ARG A 177 -13.62 -6.32 -4.91
N ASN A 178 -13.61 -5.04 -4.55
CA ASN A 178 -14.63 -4.10 -5.01
C ASN A 178 -14.18 -3.38 -6.28
N ASP A 179 -14.41 -4.03 -7.42
CA ASP A 179 -14.16 -3.49 -8.76
C ASP A 179 -15.38 -2.71 -9.32
N ILE A 180 -16.40 -2.46 -8.50
CA ILE A 180 -17.63 -1.78 -8.93
C ILE A 180 -17.45 -0.27 -8.86
N GLY A 181 -17.41 0.34 -10.04
CA GLY A 181 -17.64 1.78 -10.20
C GLY A 181 -16.41 2.54 -10.69
N ASN A 182 -16.64 3.35 -11.72
CA ASN A 182 -15.67 4.27 -12.33
C ASN A 182 -15.63 5.63 -11.60
N VAL A 183 -15.83 5.62 -10.27
CA VAL A 183 -16.04 6.84 -9.49
C VAL A 183 -14.75 7.21 -8.77
N ARG A 184 -14.34 8.48 -8.91
CA ARG A 184 -13.10 9.18 -8.50
C ARG A 184 -12.32 8.70 -7.25
N PHE A 185 -12.91 7.91 -6.38
CA PHE A 185 -12.32 7.38 -5.14
C PHE A 185 -11.74 5.96 -5.27
N LEU A 186 -12.10 5.23 -6.34
CA LEU A 186 -11.69 3.83 -6.59
C LEU A 186 -10.75 3.68 -7.80
N HIS A 187 -10.26 4.79 -8.38
CA HIS A 187 -9.36 4.72 -9.55
C HIS A 187 -8.00 4.10 -9.25
N GLY A 188 -7.72 3.75 -7.99
CA GLY A 188 -6.69 2.79 -7.65
C GLY A 188 -7.21 1.87 -6.56
N ASP A 189 -6.96 0.58 -6.73
CA ASP A 189 -7.26 -0.46 -5.75
C ASP A 189 -6.00 -1.28 -5.47
N ASN A 190 -6.02 -2.05 -4.38
CA ASN A 190 -4.89 -2.86 -3.95
C ASN A 190 -3.58 -2.05 -3.92
N GLN A 191 -3.62 -0.95 -3.18
CA GLN A 191 -2.60 0.09 -3.19
C GLN A 191 -1.64 -0.06 -2.03
N TYR A 192 -0.38 0.24 -2.28
CA TYR A 192 0.74 0.10 -1.37
C TYR A 192 1.60 1.34 -1.43
N ALA A 193 1.95 1.85 -0.27
CA ALA A 193 2.85 2.98 -0.20
C ALA A 193 3.77 2.83 1.02
N GLY A 194 5.04 3.09 0.79
CA GLY A 194 6.05 2.91 1.83
C GLY A 194 7.43 3.33 1.37
N VAL A 195 8.42 2.68 1.95
CA VAL A 195 9.83 2.97 1.70
C VAL A 195 10.64 1.69 1.53
N TRP A 196 11.75 1.81 0.82
CA TRP A 196 12.76 0.76 0.70
C TRP A 196 14.08 1.20 1.32
N GLN A 197 14.46 0.51 2.38
CA GLN A 197 15.74 0.66 3.05
C GLN A 197 16.74 -0.34 2.46
N ARG A 198 17.64 0.12 1.59
CA ARG A 198 18.69 -0.71 0.94
C ARG A 198 20.01 -0.73 1.72
N ASP A 199 20.29 0.36 2.42
CA ASP A 199 21.53 0.58 3.14
C ASP A 199 21.21 1.33 4.43
N LEU A 200 21.52 0.76 5.59
CA LEU A 200 21.17 1.34 6.89
C LEU A 200 21.84 2.69 7.15
N GLU A 201 22.89 3.02 6.40
CA GLU A 201 23.60 4.31 6.51
C GLU A 201 22.99 5.41 5.62
N LYS A 202 21.99 5.08 4.79
CA LYS A 202 21.33 6.00 3.85
C LYS A 202 19.87 6.20 4.20
N ASP A 203 19.32 7.32 3.76
CA ASP A 203 17.89 7.57 3.87
C ASP A 203 17.08 6.54 3.05
N PRO A 204 15.96 6.03 3.61
CA PRO A 204 15.03 5.20 2.86
C PRO A 204 14.47 5.93 1.63
N VAL A 205 14.26 5.20 0.53
CA VAL A 205 13.64 5.76 -0.69
C VAL A 205 12.16 5.43 -0.75
N THR A 206 11.33 6.38 -1.21
CA THR A 206 9.89 6.14 -1.41
C THR A 206 9.65 5.05 -2.43
N VAL A 207 8.70 4.16 -2.15
CA VAL A 207 8.27 3.09 -3.06
C VAL A 207 6.75 2.93 -2.94
N ASN A 208 6.04 3.22 -4.02
CA ASN A 208 4.58 3.16 -4.07
C ASN A 208 4.14 2.35 -5.29
N TRP A 209 3.11 1.52 -5.12
CA TRP A 209 2.51 0.74 -6.20
C TRP A 209 1.03 0.46 -5.97
N GLY A 210 0.30 0.09 -7.01
CA GLY A 210 -1.12 -0.25 -6.92
C GLY A 210 -1.70 -0.70 -8.24
N GLU A 211 -2.91 -1.27 -8.20
CA GLU A 211 -3.67 -1.61 -9.40
C GLU A 211 -4.45 -0.37 -9.87
N TYR A 212 -4.55 -0.21 -11.20
CA TYR A 212 -5.18 0.93 -11.91
C TYR A 212 -4.47 2.29 -11.75
N ARG A 213 -4.12 2.70 -10.52
CA ARG A 213 -3.32 3.90 -10.24
C ARG A 213 -2.45 3.76 -9.01
N ILE A 214 -1.30 4.42 -9.06
CA ILE A 214 -0.29 4.43 -8.00
C ILE A 214 -0.71 5.41 -6.91
N PRO A 215 -0.74 5.01 -5.61
CA PRO A 215 -1.06 5.93 -4.53
C PRO A 215 0.01 7.03 -4.40
N PHE A 216 -0.44 8.26 -4.13
CA PHE A 216 0.42 9.44 -3.98
C PHE A 216 1.29 9.78 -5.20
N ALA A 217 1.00 9.20 -6.37
CA ALA A 217 1.46 9.76 -7.63
C ALA A 217 0.91 11.17 -7.74
N ARG A 218 1.81 12.13 -7.84
CA ARG A 218 1.43 13.54 -7.94
C ARG A 218 1.05 13.88 -9.39
N PRO A 219 0.39 15.02 -9.65
CA PRO A 219 0.04 15.44 -11.01
C PRO A 219 1.25 15.58 -11.94
N GLU A 220 2.47 15.65 -11.40
CA GLU A 220 3.72 15.60 -12.15
C GLU A 220 3.93 14.24 -12.84
N LEU A 221 3.56 13.12 -12.21
CA LEU A 221 3.71 11.78 -12.80
C LEU A 221 2.45 11.33 -13.55
N ASP A 222 1.28 11.47 -12.92
CA ASP A 222 0.01 10.96 -13.44
C ASP A 222 -0.86 12.10 -13.97
N ILE A 223 -0.90 12.27 -15.29
CA ILE A 223 -1.70 13.27 -16.00
C ILE A 223 -3.03 12.71 -16.51
N GLY A 224 -3.38 11.49 -16.10
CA GLY A 224 -4.55 10.79 -16.59
C GLY A 224 -5.86 11.32 -16.01
N ALA A 225 -6.86 11.57 -16.86
CA ALA A 225 -8.20 12.00 -16.44
C ALA A 225 -9.11 10.82 -16.03
N GLY A 226 -8.84 9.61 -16.53
CA GLY A 226 -9.59 8.38 -16.26
C GLY A 226 -8.65 7.29 -15.75
N GLU A 227 -7.82 6.71 -16.61
CA GLU A 227 -6.77 5.76 -16.23
C GLU A 227 -5.45 6.47 -15.88
N PHE A 228 -4.49 5.76 -15.30
CA PHE A 228 -3.12 6.26 -15.15
C PHE A 228 -2.55 6.66 -16.52
N SER A 229 -1.92 7.83 -16.61
CA SER A 229 -1.19 8.24 -17.81
C SER A 229 0.11 8.91 -17.39
N VAL A 230 1.23 8.32 -17.82
CA VAL A 230 2.55 8.87 -17.51
C VAL A 230 2.72 10.24 -18.16
N ASN A 231 3.18 11.22 -17.41
CA ASN A 231 3.64 12.48 -17.97
C ASN A 231 4.88 12.22 -18.87
N PRO A 232 4.87 12.70 -20.13
CA PRO A 232 6.00 12.53 -21.06
C PRO A 232 7.38 12.90 -20.49
N ASP A 233 7.45 13.85 -19.54
CA ASP A 233 8.71 14.25 -18.89
C ASP A 233 9.39 13.10 -18.13
N TYR A 234 8.63 12.09 -17.71
CA TYR A 234 9.11 10.90 -16.99
C TYR A 234 9.19 9.66 -17.88
N ARG A 235 8.89 9.77 -19.19
CA ARG A 235 8.87 8.62 -20.10
C ARG A 235 10.19 7.85 -20.08
N ASP A 236 11.30 8.57 -20.03
CA ASP A 236 12.65 7.98 -20.05
C ASP A 236 13.07 7.36 -18.70
N HIS A 237 12.25 7.48 -17.66
CA HIS A 237 12.53 6.94 -16.33
C HIS A 237 11.97 5.51 -16.15
N GLY A 238 12.03 4.69 -17.20
CA GLY A 238 11.54 3.31 -17.23
C GLY A 238 10.07 3.17 -17.64
N TRP A 239 9.43 4.23 -18.15
CA TRP A 239 8.02 4.24 -18.57
C TRP A 239 7.86 4.19 -20.10
N GLN A 240 8.92 3.89 -20.86
CA GLN A 240 8.92 3.96 -22.32
C GLN A 240 7.89 3.04 -22.98
N ASP A 241 7.64 1.88 -22.36
CA ASP A 241 6.76 0.82 -22.83
C ASP A 241 5.33 0.87 -22.23
N PHE A 242 5.01 1.92 -21.45
CA PHE A 242 3.66 2.19 -20.93
C PHE A 242 2.83 2.98 -21.94
#